data_AF-A0A9X2S4W0-F1
#
_entry.id   AF-A0A9X2S4W0-F1
#
_cell.length_a   1.000
_cell.length_b   1.000
_cell.length_c   1.000
_cell.angle_alpha   90.00
_cell.angle_beta   90.00
_cell.angle_gamma   90.00
#
_symmetry.space_group_name_H-M   'P 1'
#
loop_
_entity.id
_entity.type
_entity.pdbx_description
1 polymer ?
#
loop_
_entity_poly.entity_id
_entity_poly.type
_entity_poly.pdbx_seq_one_letter_code
_entity_poly.pdbx_strand_id
1 'polypeptide(L)'
;MLELDVLNKYVYGNDLLKTLLEQYPQVKLCLDVGRLHSQDKLDKNFDSFGLTLRFAKYAEVIHLWNVKVTDSLENSHFPVLPNLISEEGWADIEKYLKIIKRENKFRKILFEHRSDLISDEELENCYNWINSIL
;
A
#
# COMPACT_ATOMS: atom_id res chain seq x y z
N MET A 1 11.14 8.31 9.86
CA MET A 1 10.26 7.34 9.17
C MET A 1 10.97 6.94 7.89
N LEU A 2 10.92 5.67 7.50
CA LEU A 2 11.45 5.18 6.23
C LEU A 2 10.29 4.83 5.32
N GLU A 3 10.24 5.42 4.13
CA GLU A 3 9.28 5.05 3.11
C GLU A 3 9.89 3.99 2.18
N LEU A 4 9.11 2.95 1.89
CA LEU A 4 9.54 1.87 1.03
C LEU A 4 9.24 2.23 -0.43
N ASP A 5 10.12 3.02 -1.05
CA ASP A 5 10.04 3.35 -2.48
C ASP A 5 10.96 2.42 -3.29
N VAL A 6 10.37 1.71 -4.25
CA VAL A 6 11.01 0.73 -5.16
C VAL A 6 12.13 -0.08 -4.49
N LEU A 7 11.75 -1.19 -3.88
CA LEU A 7 12.65 -1.96 -3.04
C LEU A 7 13.58 -2.85 -3.84
N ASN A 8 14.86 -2.83 -3.48
CA ASN A 8 15.81 -3.81 -3.96
C ASN A 8 15.58 -5.17 -3.26
N LYS A 9 15.83 -6.29 -3.96
CA LYS A 9 15.81 -7.66 -3.40
C LYS A 9 16.61 -7.85 -2.12
N TYR A 10 17.66 -7.06 -1.87
CA TYR A 10 18.42 -7.12 -0.62
C TYR A 10 17.64 -6.56 0.59
N VAL A 11 16.56 -5.81 0.36
CA VAL A 11 15.68 -5.29 1.42
C VAL A 11 14.61 -6.31 1.79
N TYR A 12 13.97 -6.95 0.80
CA TYR A 12 12.86 -7.88 1.04
C TYR A 12 13.24 -9.36 1.02
N GLY A 13 14.37 -9.72 0.39
CA GLY A 13 14.82 -11.11 0.23
C GLY A 13 15.63 -11.68 1.40
N ASN A 14 15.88 -10.89 2.44
CA ASN A 14 16.55 -11.33 3.67
C ASN A 14 15.99 -10.58 4.89
N ASP A 15 16.52 -10.86 6.09
CA ASP A 15 16.06 -10.29 7.36
C ASP A 15 16.72 -8.95 7.76
N LEU A 16 17.59 -8.35 6.94
CA LEU A 16 18.34 -7.15 7.31
C LEU A 16 17.43 -6.01 7.80
N LEU A 17 16.44 -5.61 7.00
CA LEU A 17 15.52 -4.53 7.38
C LEU A 17 14.71 -4.89 8.64
N LYS A 18 14.24 -6.15 8.73
CA LYS A 18 13.50 -6.63 9.90
C LYS A 18 14.37 -6.53 11.16
N THR A 19 15.61 -7.01 11.12
CA THR A 19 16.55 -6.96 12.24
C THR A 19 16.84 -5.53 12.65
N LEU A 20 17.03 -4.61 11.70
CA LEU A 20 17.25 -3.19 12.00
C LEU A 20 16.03 -2.53 12.64
N LEU A 21 14.80 -2.84 12.18
CA LEU A 21 13.57 -2.31 12.78
C LEU A 21 13.32 -2.87 14.18
N GLU A 22 13.72 -4.11 14.44
CA GLU A 22 13.68 -4.72 15.78
C GLU A 22 14.72 -4.09 16.72
N GLN A 23 15.91 -3.79 16.22
CA GLN A 23 16.98 -3.14 16.98
C GLN A 23 16.70 -1.66 17.27
N TYR A 24 16.04 -0.96 16.34
CA TYR A 24 15.75 0.47 16.43
C TYR A 24 14.23 0.73 16.33
N PRO A 25 13.44 0.37 17.36
CA PRO A 25 11.98 0.41 17.31
C PRO A 25 11.39 1.82 17.15
N GLN A 26 12.17 2.88 17.36
CA GLN A 26 11.81 4.27 17.06
C GLN A 26 11.78 4.56 15.55
N VAL A 27 12.47 3.76 14.74
CA VAL A 27 12.39 3.84 13.28
C VAL A 27 11.14 3.10 12.84
N LYS A 28 10.20 3.84 12.26
CA LYS A 28 8.94 3.31 11.72
C LYS A 28 8.94 3.34 10.19
N LEU A 29 8.13 2.48 9.60
CA LEU A 29 7.92 2.42 8.16
C LEU A 29 6.72 3.28 7.74
N CYS A 30 6.79 3.78 6.51
CA CYS A 30 5.62 4.09 5.71
C CYS A 30 5.44 2.98 4.67
N LEU A 31 4.26 2.38 4.61
CA LEU A 31 3.88 1.47 3.54
C LEU A 31 3.04 2.22 2.51
N ASP A 32 3.55 2.34 1.30
CA ASP A 32 2.82 2.94 0.19
C ASP A 32 2.21 1.83 -0.68
N VAL A 33 0.87 1.72 -0.63
CA VAL A 33 0.14 0.66 -1.35
C VAL A 33 0.26 0.79 -2.87
N GLY A 34 0.24 2.01 -3.40
CA GLY A 34 0.34 2.26 -4.84
C GLY A 34 1.71 1.88 -5.39
N ARG A 35 2.79 2.18 -4.64
CA ARG A 35 4.16 1.76 -4.98
C ARG A 35 4.34 0.25 -4.90
N LEU A 36 3.82 -0.38 -3.83
CA LEU A 36 3.91 -1.83 -3.66
C LEU A 36 3.22 -2.57 -4.81
N HIS A 37 2.00 -2.16 -5.17
CA HIS A 37 1.30 -2.72 -6.32
C HIS A 37 2.05 -2.48 -7.63
N SER A 38 2.56 -1.26 -7.84
CA SER A 38 3.33 -0.95 -9.05
C SER A 38 4.54 -1.86 -9.19
N GLN A 39 5.30 -2.05 -8.11
CA GLN A 39 6.47 -2.92 -8.14
C GLN A 39 6.09 -4.38 -8.36
N ASP A 40 5.03 -4.89 -7.73
CA ASP A 40 4.52 -6.27 -7.90
C ASP A 40 4.19 -6.59 -9.36
N LYS A 41 3.61 -5.62 -10.06
CA LYS A 41 3.24 -5.77 -11.47
C LYS A 41 4.44 -5.68 -12.41
N LEU A 42 5.49 -4.96 -12.03
CA LEU A 42 6.69 -4.75 -12.86
C LEU A 42 7.80 -5.77 -12.59
N ASP A 43 7.92 -6.29 -11.37
CA ASP A 43 8.92 -7.27 -10.97
C ASP A 43 8.26 -8.57 -10.51
N LYS A 44 8.38 -9.61 -11.35
CA LYS A 44 7.81 -10.95 -11.10
C LYS A 44 8.36 -11.64 -9.86
N ASN A 45 9.47 -11.15 -9.28
CA ASN A 45 10.06 -11.71 -8.06
C ASN A 45 9.67 -10.92 -6.80
N PHE A 46 8.88 -9.87 -6.95
CA PHE A 46 8.35 -9.09 -5.84
C PHE A 46 6.98 -9.65 -5.46
N ASP A 47 6.77 -9.85 -4.15
CA ASP A 47 5.47 -10.22 -3.57
C ASP A 47 5.07 -9.12 -2.60
N SER A 48 4.27 -8.19 -3.10
CA SER A 48 3.77 -7.04 -2.36
C SER A 48 2.89 -7.41 -1.17
N PHE A 49 2.10 -8.49 -1.26
CA PHE A 49 1.28 -8.96 -0.15
C PHE A 49 2.13 -9.62 0.93
N GLY A 50 3.10 -10.44 0.54
CA GLY A 50 4.08 -11.03 1.45
C GLY A 50 4.91 -9.97 2.15
N LEU A 51 5.31 -8.92 1.44
CA LEU A 51 6.02 -7.79 2.03
C LEU A 51 5.14 -7.01 3.01
N THR A 52 3.89 -6.72 2.63
CA THR A 52 2.91 -6.07 3.50
C THR A 52 2.69 -6.89 4.77
N LEU A 53 2.48 -8.20 4.64
CA LEU A 53 2.32 -9.12 5.77
C LEU A 53 3.52 -9.05 6.72
N ARG A 54 4.73 -9.04 6.17
CA ARG A 54 5.96 -9.06 6.94
C ARG A 54 6.23 -7.76 7.68
N PHE A 55 5.91 -6.63 7.06
CA PHE A 55 6.35 -5.31 7.54
C PHE A 55 5.23 -4.42 8.11
N ALA A 56 3.95 -4.78 7.94
CA ALA A 56 2.82 -3.98 8.44
C ALA A 56 2.93 -3.62 9.93
N LYS A 57 3.40 -4.55 10.78
CA LYS A 57 3.56 -4.31 12.23
C LYS A 57 4.60 -3.23 12.59
N TYR A 58 5.51 -2.89 11.67
CA TYR A 58 6.50 -1.83 11.87
C TYR A 58 6.07 -0.50 11.24
N ALA A 59 4.96 -0.50 10.49
CA ALA A 59 4.43 0.70 9.85
C ALA A 59 3.79 1.64 10.88
N GLU A 60 4.06 2.93 10.76
CA GLU A 60 3.31 3.95 11.48
C GLU A 60 2.24 4.57 10.59
N VAL A 61 2.57 4.77 9.32
CA VAL A 61 1.70 5.38 8.31
C VAL A 61 1.57 4.42 7.12
N ILE A 62 0.38 4.40 6.55
CA ILE A 62 0.08 3.74 5.28
C ILE A 62 -0.33 4.82 4.30
N HIS A 63 0.45 5.04 3.25
CA HIS A 63 0.00 5.87 2.12
C HIS A 63 -0.96 5.05 1.27
N LEU A 64 -2.15 5.61 1.06
CA LEU A 64 -3.24 4.96 0.37
C LEU A 64 -3.66 5.76 -0.86
N TRP A 65 -3.34 5.19 -2.01
CA TRP A 65 -3.73 5.61 -3.34
C TRP A 65 -3.67 4.39 -4.26
N ASN A 66 -4.23 4.50 -5.47
CA ASN A 66 -4.26 3.41 -6.45
C ASN A 66 -3.61 3.81 -7.77
N VAL A 67 -3.22 2.80 -8.53
CA VAL A 67 -2.64 2.93 -9.86
C VAL A 67 -3.03 1.74 -10.70
N LYS A 68 -3.33 2.00 -11.95
CA LYS A 68 -3.64 0.96 -12.92
C LYS A 68 -2.36 0.59 -13.65
N VAL A 69 -1.97 -0.68 -13.57
CA VAL A 69 -0.77 -1.19 -14.22
C VAL A 69 -1.17 -2.28 -15.20
N THR A 70 -1.03 -1.94 -16.47
CA THR A 70 -1.29 -2.80 -17.63
C THR A 70 0.03 -3.00 -18.38
N ASP A 71 0.10 -2.62 -19.65
CA ASP A 71 1.34 -2.45 -20.40
C ASP A 71 2.05 -1.12 -20.06
N SER A 72 1.35 -0.21 -19.36
CA SER A 72 1.90 1.06 -18.89
C SER A 72 1.37 1.41 -17.48
N LEU A 73 1.99 2.41 -16.84
CA LEU A 73 1.45 3.00 -15.62
C LEU A 73 0.43 4.07 -15.97
N GLU A 74 -0.81 3.85 -15.56
CA GLU A 74 -1.94 4.74 -15.81
C GLU A 74 -2.58 5.16 -14.49
N ASN A 75 -3.16 6.37 -14.46
CA ASN A 75 -3.90 6.87 -13.31
C ASN A 75 -3.09 6.80 -12.00
N SER A 76 -1.86 7.31 -12.02
CA SER A 76 -1.05 7.42 -10.80
C SER A 76 -1.74 8.30 -9.77
N HIS A 77 -1.66 7.91 -8.50
CA HIS A 77 -2.33 8.56 -7.38
C HIS A 77 -3.86 8.65 -7.55
N PHE A 78 -4.49 7.67 -8.20
CA PHE A 78 -5.95 7.62 -8.30
C PHE A 78 -6.58 7.31 -6.94
N PRO A 79 -7.73 7.89 -6.60
CA PRO A 79 -8.46 7.53 -5.38
C PRO A 79 -8.84 6.04 -5.34
N VAL A 80 -8.91 5.47 -4.14
CA VAL A 80 -9.27 4.07 -3.94
C VAL A 80 -10.80 3.94 -3.94
N LEU A 81 -11.36 3.26 -4.95
CA LEU A 81 -12.81 3.02 -5.04
C LEU A 81 -13.11 1.51 -5.02
N PRO A 82 -14.26 1.10 -4.45
CA PRO A 82 -14.63 -0.32 -4.31
C PRO A 82 -14.84 -1.07 -5.63
N ASN A 83 -15.10 -0.34 -6.72
CA ASN A 83 -15.32 -0.90 -8.05
C ASN A 83 -14.03 -1.08 -8.88
N LEU A 84 -12.86 -0.68 -8.36
CA LEU A 84 -11.59 -0.85 -9.05
C LEU A 84 -11.05 -2.27 -8.81
N ILE A 85 -11.03 -3.09 -9.85
CA ILE A 85 -10.73 -4.53 -9.73
C ILE A 85 -9.33 -4.88 -10.25
N SER A 86 -8.75 -5.93 -9.68
CA SER A 86 -7.36 -6.34 -9.96
C SER A 86 -7.15 -6.89 -11.37
N GLU A 87 -8.21 -7.45 -11.96
CA GLU A 87 -8.28 -7.98 -13.31
C GLU A 87 -8.11 -6.89 -14.37
N GLU A 88 -8.45 -5.65 -14.03
CA GLU A 88 -8.21 -4.47 -14.88
C GLU A 88 -6.83 -3.83 -14.62
N GLY A 89 -6.02 -4.39 -13.73
CA GLY A 89 -4.68 -3.88 -13.41
C GLY A 89 -4.62 -2.94 -12.20
N TRP A 90 -5.74 -2.71 -11.50
CA TRP A 90 -5.74 -1.97 -10.24
C TRP A 90 -5.18 -2.79 -9.06
N ALA A 91 -4.82 -2.11 -7.98
CA ALA A 91 -4.42 -2.79 -6.74
C ALA A 91 -5.65 -3.42 -6.04
N ASP A 92 -5.46 -4.60 -5.47
CA ASP A 92 -6.45 -5.22 -4.56
C ASP A 92 -6.33 -4.57 -3.16
N ILE A 93 -6.87 -3.34 -3.07
CA ILE A 93 -6.80 -2.50 -1.87
C ILE A 93 -7.40 -3.20 -0.65
N GLU A 94 -8.52 -3.91 -0.83
CA GLU A 94 -9.17 -4.61 0.28
C GLU A 94 -8.25 -5.67 0.89
N LYS A 95 -7.54 -6.43 0.06
CA LYS A 95 -6.57 -7.43 0.54
C LYS A 95 -5.40 -6.81 1.29
N TYR A 96 -4.82 -5.71 0.78
CA TYR A 96 -3.79 -4.96 1.53
C TYR A 96 -4.30 -4.52 2.89
N LEU A 97 -5.46 -3.85 2.94
CA LEU A 97 -6.00 -3.32 4.17
C LEU A 97 -6.40 -4.41 5.17
N LYS A 98 -6.89 -5.56 4.71
CA LYS A 98 -7.15 -6.72 5.57
C LYS A 98 -5.86 -7.25 6.22
N ILE A 99 -4.76 -7.34 5.47
CA ILE A 99 -3.45 -7.74 6.02
C ILE A 99 -3.01 -6.69 7.05
N ILE A 100 -3.00 -5.42 6.69
CA ILE A 100 -2.53 -4.35 7.57
C ILE A 100 -3.39 -4.26 8.84
N LYS A 101 -4.71 -4.39 8.74
CA LYS A 101 -5.61 -4.41 9.90
C LYS A 101 -5.29 -5.53 10.88
N ARG A 102 -4.96 -6.72 10.36
CA ARG A 102 -4.61 -7.88 11.18
C ARG A 102 -3.27 -7.69 11.90
N GLU A 103 -2.27 -7.18 11.20
CA GLU A 103 -0.89 -7.09 11.71
C GLU A 103 -0.60 -5.78 12.48
N ASN A 104 -1.40 -4.72 12.27
CA ASN A 104 -1.17 -3.39 12.83
C ASN A 104 -2.47 -2.71 13.28
N LYS A 105 -2.69 -2.73 14.60
CA LYS A 105 -3.86 -2.12 15.25
C LYS A 105 -3.80 -0.60 15.36
N PHE A 106 -2.62 0.01 15.27
CA PHE A 106 -2.39 1.44 15.52
C PHE A 106 -2.01 2.21 14.24
N ARG A 107 -2.35 1.65 13.08
CA ARG A 107 -2.04 2.22 11.77
C ARG A 107 -2.73 3.57 11.56
N LYS A 108 -2.01 4.52 10.97
CA LYS A 108 -2.56 5.76 10.42
C LYS A 108 -2.67 5.60 8.91
N ILE A 109 -3.85 5.86 8.34
CA ILE A 109 -4.03 5.91 6.89
C ILE A 109 -3.87 7.36 6.45
N LEU A 110 -2.96 7.61 5.50
CA LEU A 110 -2.83 8.88 4.81
C LEU A 110 -3.31 8.67 3.37
N PHE A 111 -4.37 9.38 2.97
CA PHE A 111 -4.80 9.38 1.57
C PHE A 111 -3.87 10.29 0.77
N GLU A 112 -3.13 9.73 -0.18
CA GLU A 112 -2.18 10.44 -1.04
C GLU A 112 -2.71 10.57 -2.48
N HIS A 113 -4.02 10.41 -2.67
CA HIS A 113 -4.61 10.45 -3.99
C HIS A 113 -4.86 11.88 -4.50
N ARG A 114 -5.06 11.98 -5.82
CA ARG A 114 -5.60 13.16 -6.51
C ARG A 114 -7.11 13.14 -6.45
N SER A 115 -7.69 13.85 -5.49
CA SER A 115 -9.14 13.94 -5.32
C SER A 115 -9.84 14.68 -6.46
N ASP A 116 -9.11 15.50 -7.22
CA ASP A 116 -9.61 16.21 -8.41
C ASP A 116 -9.99 15.28 -9.58
N LEU A 117 -9.65 13.99 -9.50
CA LEU A 117 -9.97 12.99 -10.53
C LEU A 117 -11.36 12.38 -10.41
N ILE A 118 -12.06 12.62 -9.30
CA ILE A 118 -13.37 12.04 -9.00
C ILE A 118 -14.31 13.11 -8.45
N SER A 119 -15.60 12.80 -8.39
CA SER A 119 -16.60 13.66 -7.76
C SER A 119 -16.51 13.63 -6.23
N ASP A 120 -17.11 14.64 -5.58
CA ASP A 120 -17.22 14.67 -4.11
C ASP A 120 -18.00 13.46 -3.55
N GLU A 121 -18.99 12.96 -4.29
CA GLU A 121 -19.76 11.76 -3.93
C GLU A 121 -18.87 10.51 -3.96
N GLU A 122 -18.05 10.35 -5.00
CA GLU A 122 -17.09 9.26 -5.08
C GLU A 122 -16.01 9.36 -4.01
N LEU A 123 -15.57 10.58 -3.68
CA LEU A 123 -14.57 10.82 -2.64
C LEU A 123 -15.10 10.41 -1.25
N GLU A 124 -16.33 10.79 -0.95
CA GLU A 124 -17.03 10.37 0.26
C GLU A 124 -17.21 8.84 0.30
N ASN A 125 -17.57 8.22 -0.84
CA ASN A 125 -17.66 6.77 -0.94
C ASN A 125 -16.30 6.08 -0.72
N CYS A 126 -15.20 6.63 -1.28
CA CYS A 126 -13.84 6.17 -1.01
C CYS A 126 -13.56 6.13 0.49
N TYR A 127 -13.79 7.23 1.21
CA TYR A 127 -13.52 7.29 2.64
C TYR A 127 -14.41 6.35 3.46
N ASN A 128 -15.70 6.27 3.14
CA ASN A 128 -16.63 5.38 3.82
C ASN A 128 -16.29 3.91 3.59
N TRP A 129 -15.91 3.54 2.36
CA TRP A 129 -15.48 2.19 2.03
C TRP A 129 -14.23 1.80 2.82
N ILE A 130 -13.20 2.66 2.84
CA ILE A 130 -11.99 2.38 3.62
C ILE A 130 -12.32 2.25 5.11
N ASN A 131 -13.14 3.13 5.67
CA ASN A 131 -13.54 3.06 7.07
C ASN A 131 -14.29 1.75 7.40
N SER A 132 -15.06 1.20 6.46
CA SER A 132 -15.77 -0.08 6.63
C SER A 132 -14.84 -1.30 6.71
N ILE A 133 -13.62 -1.20 6.15
CA ILE A 133 -12.64 -2.28 6.15
C ILE A 133 -11.81 -2.25 7.44
N LEU A 134 -11.47 -1.07 7.93
CA LEU A 134 -10.51 -0.83 9.03
C LEU A 134 -11.03 -1.21 10.41
#